data_AF-A0A543GBC1-F1
#
_entry.id   AF-A0A543GBC1-F1
#
_cell.length_a   1.000
_cell.length_b   1.000
_cell.length_c   1.000
_cell.angle_alpha   90.00
_cell.angle_beta   90.00
_cell.angle_gamma   90.00
#
_symmetry.space_group_name_H-M   'P 1'
#
loop_
_entity.id
_entity.type
_entity.pdbx_description
1 polymer ?
#
loop_
_entity_poly.entity_id
_entity_poly.type
_entity_poly.pdbx_seq_one_letter_code
_entity_poly.pdbx_strand_id
1 'polypeptide(L)'
;MVGSHYATGRELIERVHEAVKRDPSLADHPDLADWLLVLAHLDASPIDVSGPAAVAIESIIGRSGDAASASLARKLHPLVRVRLGLTSPALYMVWGLTCVAAFLAPAFLVVNFFLIPHQGFLLGLPADVVVLVTLAGAAGSVVSLLTRVREFDRQRKSPRAVLFLTGLFRPIIGTIFGMFVYLLLLSELLPIEVPAGPAVGFYPAIAFIAGFSERFVPDVVDQAERGIVGRRL
;
A
#
# COMPACT_ATOMS: atom_id res chain seq x y z
N MET A 1 -13.78 15.30 3.12
CA MET A 1 -13.57 15.67 1.70
C MET A 1 -14.27 14.67 0.78
N VAL A 2 -15.61 14.65 0.75
CA VAL A 2 -16.40 13.71 -0.08
C VAL A 2 -16.93 14.42 -1.36
N GLY A 3 -16.82 15.75 -1.44
CA GLY A 3 -17.38 16.55 -2.52
C GLY A 3 -16.59 16.61 -3.83
N SER A 4 -15.31 16.19 -3.88
CA SER A 4 -14.53 16.29 -5.12
C SER A 4 -14.68 15.08 -6.06
N HIS A 5 -15.31 13.98 -5.61
CA HIS A 5 -15.44 12.76 -6.40
C HIS A 5 -16.65 12.78 -7.35
N TYR A 6 -17.70 13.53 -7.03
CA TYR A 6 -18.88 13.72 -7.89
C TYR A 6 -18.68 14.79 -8.99
N ALA A 7 -17.72 15.71 -8.79
CA ALA A 7 -17.43 16.76 -9.77
C ALA A 7 -16.79 16.19 -11.05
N THR A 8 -16.04 15.09 -10.95
CA THR A 8 -15.22 14.55 -12.05
C THR A 8 -16.03 13.73 -13.07
N GLY A 9 -17.15 13.13 -12.66
CA GLY A 9 -18.06 12.37 -13.55
C GLY A 9 -18.75 13.25 -14.57
N ARG A 10 -19.34 14.35 -14.08
CA ARG A 10 -19.90 15.41 -14.93
C ARG A 10 -18.86 16.00 -15.87
N GLU A 11 -17.64 16.24 -15.40
CA GLU A 11 -16.56 16.76 -16.23
C GLU A 11 -16.18 15.80 -17.38
N LEU A 12 -16.26 14.49 -17.15
CA LEU A 12 -15.97 13.49 -18.18
C LEU A 12 -17.10 13.39 -19.21
N ILE A 13 -18.36 13.42 -18.75
CA ILE A 13 -19.54 13.48 -19.61
C ILE A 13 -19.51 14.77 -20.44
N GLU A 14 -19.17 15.91 -19.85
CA GLU A 14 -18.99 17.18 -20.56
C GLU A 14 -17.87 17.11 -21.58
N ARG A 15 -16.72 16.49 -21.26
CA ARG A 15 -15.61 16.32 -22.20
C ARG A 15 -15.96 15.39 -23.37
N VAL A 16 -16.74 14.35 -23.13
CA VAL A 16 -17.25 13.48 -24.21
C VAL A 16 -18.28 14.21 -25.05
N HIS A 17 -19.18 14.97 -24.43
CA HIS A 17 -20.15 15.79 -25.12
C HIS A 17 -19.47 16.87 -25.99
N GLU A 18 -18.42 17.50 -25.49
CA GLU A 18 -17.59 18.46 -26.25
C GLU A 18 -16.78 17.77 -27.36
N ALA A 19 -16.32 16.54 -27.16
CA ALA A 19 -15.67 15.77 -28.22
C ALA A 19 -16.64 15.41 -29.36
N VAL A 20 -17.88 15.01 -29.03
CA VAL A 20 -18.94 14.73 -30.00
C VAL A 20 -19.40 16.01 -30.71
N LYS A 21 -19.49 17.14 -30.01
CA LYS A 21 -19.77 18.44 -30.63
C LYS A 21 -18.69 18.86 -31.64
N ARG A 22 -17.42 18.58 -31.34
CA ARG A 22 -16.29 18.93 -32.23
C ARG A 22 -16.20 18.05 -33.47
N ASP A 23 -16.69 16.83 -33.39
CA ASP A 23 -16.70 15.89 -34.50
C ASP A 23 -18.05 15.15 -34.55
N PRO A 24 -19.03 15.71 -35.28
CA PRO A 24 -20.39 15.16 -35.35
C PRO A 24 -20.45 13.74 -35.89
N SER A 25 -19.43 13.30 -36.64
CA SER A 25 -19.33 11.93 -37.14
C SER A 25 -19.23 10.88 -36.03
N LEU A 26 -18.86 11.30 -34.81
CA LEU A 26 -18.85 10.46 -33.62
C LEU A 26 -20.25 10.18 -33.06
N ALA A 27 -21.24 11.05 -33.34
CA ALA A 27 -22.61 10.90 -32.83
C ALA A 27 -23.33 9.69 -33.43
N ASP A 28 -23.01 9.36 -34.69
CA ASP A 28 -23.59 8.24 -35.43
C ASP A 28 -22.77 6.94 -35.28
N HIS A 29 -21.72 6.94 -34.44
CA HIS A 29 -20.87 5.77 -34.27
C HIS A 29 -21.62 4.67 -33.51
N PRO A 30 -21.71 3.43 -34.04
CA PRO A 30 -22.50 2.36 -33.44
C PRO A 30 -22.06 2.03 -32.00
N ASP A 31 -20.76 2.13 -31.72
CA ASP A 31 -20.21 1.83 -30.38
C ASP A 31 -20.28 3.02 -29.38
N LEU A 32 -20.78 4.20 -29.78
CA LEU A 32 -20.80 5.37 -28.89
C LEU A 32 -21.67 5.10 -27.64
N ALA A 33 -22.79 4.40 -27.82
CA ALA A 33 -23.67 3.99 -26.74
C ALA A 33 -22.95 3.08 -25.74
N ASP A 34 -22.15 2.12 -26.22
CA ASP A 34 -21.35 1.21 -25.38
C ASP A 34 -20.25 1.96 -24.62
N TRP A 35 -19.58 2.91 -25.26
CA TRP A 35 -18.61 3.79 -24.60
C TRP A 35 -19.25 4.65 -23.51
N LEU A 36 -20.41 5.25 -23.78
CA LEU A 36 -21.16 6.02 -22.79
C LEU A 36 -21.66 5.15 -21.64
N LEU A 37 -22.03 3.90 -21.90
CA LEU A 37 -22.41 2.92 -20.87
C LEU A 37 -21.25 2.54 -19.97
N VAL A 38 -20.06 2.32 -20.53
CA VAL A 38 -18.82 2.06 -19.77
C VAL A 38 -18.44 3.27 -18.92
N LEU A 39 -18.56 4.49 -19.47
CA LEU A 39 -18.30 5.73 -18.75
C LEU A 39 -19.34 6.00 -17.64
N ALA A 40 -20.61 5.71 -17.90
CA ALA A 40 -21.66 5.79 -16.90
C ALA A 40 -21.48 4.75 -15.78
N HIS A 41 -21.02 3.53 -16.11
CA HIS A 41 -20.64 2.53 -15.11
C HIS A 41 -19.41 2.95 -14.30
N LEU A 42 -18.45 3.62 -14.94
CA LEU A 42 -17.29 4.21 -14.28
C LEU A 42 -17.67 5.33 -13.31
N ASP A 43 -18.76 6.05 -13.58
CA ASP A 43 -19.25 7.15 -12.75
C ASP A 43 -20.22 6.68 -11.64
N ALA A 44 -21.07 5.70 -11.95
CA ALA A 44 -22.10 5.19 -11.04
C ALA A 44 -21.55 4.31 -9.90
N SER A 45 -20.34 3.76 -10.03
CA SER A 45 -19.78 2.86 -9.03
C SER A 45 -18.47 3.42 -8.44
N PRO A 46 -18.50 4.05 -7.26
CA PRO A 46 -17.30 4.55 -6.59
C PRO A 46 -16.35 3.43 -6.12
N ILE A 47 -16.77 2.15 -6.20
CA ILE A 47 -16.23 1.08 -5.36
C ILE A 47 -15.21 0.18 -6.07
N ASP A 48 -15.38 -0.26 -7.32
CA ASP A 48 -14.33 -1.04 -8.03
C ASP A 48 -14.68 -1.26 -9.51
N VAL A 49 -14.24 -0.35 -10.38
CA VAL A 49 -14.49 -0.45 -11.83
C VAL A 49 -13.23 -0.82 -12.61
N SER A 50 -12.11 -1.04 -11.92
CA SER A 50 -10.79 -1.19 -12.53
C SER A 50 -10.63 -2.48 -13.37
N GLY A 51 -11.42 -3.51 -13.06
CA GLY A 51 -11.50 -4.76 -13.83
C GLY A 51 -12.52 -4.69 -14.96
N PRO A 52 -13.81 -4.45 -14.67
CA PRO A 52 -14.86 -4.48 -15.69
C PRO A 52 -14.69 -3.43 -16.78
N ALA A 53 -14.26 -2.21 -16.43
CA ALA A 53 -14.09 -1.14 -17.41
C ALA A 53 -12.86 -1.37 -18.32
N ALA A 54 -11.76 -1.91 -17.79
CA ALA A 54 -10.59 -2.24 -18.60
C ALA A 54 -10.89 -3.37 -19.60
N VAL A 55 -11.61 -4.41 -19.17
CA VAL A 55 -12.06 -5.51 -20.03
C VAL A 55 -13.08 -5.03 -21.07
N ALA A 56 -14.01 -4.15 -20.68
CA ALA A 56 -14.96 -3.55 -21.61
C ALA A 56 -14.24 -2.73 -22.70
N ILE A 57 -13.23 -1.93 -22.32
CA ILE A 57 -12.40 -1.16 -23.25
C ILE A 57 -11.62 -2.08 -24.20
N GLU A 58 -10.97 -3.13 -23.70
CA GLU A 58 -10.30 -4.11 -24.55
C GLU A 58 -11.28 -4.84 -25.49
N SER A 59 -12.49 -5.12 -25.03
CA SER A 59 -13.52 -5.77 -25.85
C SER A 59 -14.05 -4.87 -26.97
N ILE A 60 -14.16 -3.57 -26.72
CA ILE A 60 -14.59 -2.59 -27.75
C ILE A 60 -13.46 -2.36 -28.77
N ILE A 61 -12.21 -2.29 -28.31
CA ILE A 61 -11.04 -2.20 -29.19
C ILE A 61 -10.88 -3.48 -30.03
N GLY A 62 -11.13 -4.65 -29.44
CA GLY A 62 -11.03 -5.94 -30.13
C GLY A 62 -12.16 -6.22 -31.13
N ARG A 63 -13.33 -5.58 -30.97
CA ARG A 63 -14.48 -5.70 -31.91
C ARG A 63 -14.41 -4.72 -33.07
N SER A 64 -13.78 -3.58 -32.88
CA SER A 64 -13.74 -2.54 -33.90
C SER A 64 -12.52 -2.72 -34.80
N GLY A 65 -12.73 -3.35 -35.96
CA GLY A 65 -11.74 -3.38 -37.05
C GLY A 65 -11.54 -2.02 -37.74
N ASP A 66 -12.18 -0.96 -37.25
CA ASP A 66 -12.27 0.34 -37.89
C ASP A 66 -11.26 1.36 -37.35
N ALA A 67 -10.60 2.08 -38.27
CA ALA A 67 -9.57 3.07 -37.94
C ALA A 67 -10.08 4.22 -37.05
N ALA A 68 -11.39 4.51 -37.12
CA ALA A 68 -12.06 5.53 -36.32
C ALA A 68 -12.15 5.14 -34.84
N SER A 69 -12.53 3.90 -34.55
CA SER A 69 -12.64 3.35 -33.20
C SER A 69 -11.26 3.23 -32.53
N ALA A 70 -10.23 2.90 -33.31
CA ALA A 70 -8.83 2.96 -32.87
C ALA A 70 -8.34 4.39 -32.57
N SER A 71 -8.92 5.42 -33.22
CA SER A 71 -8.60 6.83 -32.94
C SER A 71 -9.27 7.32 -31.65
N LEU A 72 -10.51 6.92 -31.42
CA LEU A 72 -11.28 7.25 -30.22
C LEU A 72 -10.68 6.55 -28.99
N ALA A 73 -10.36 5.26 -29.13
CA ALA A 73 -9.65 4.50 -28.11
C ALA A 73 -8.31 5.15 -27.76
N ARG A 74 -7.50 5.57 -28.74
CA ARG A 74 -6.23 6.28 -28.47
C ARG A 74 -6.41 7.60 -27.73
N LYS A 75 -7.48 8.35 -28.01
CA LYS A 75 -7.79 9.62 -27.32
C LYS A 75 -8.28 9.40 -25.88
N LEU A 76 -9.08 8.35 -25.64
CA LEU A 76 -9.66 8.06 -24.32
C LEU A 76 -8.76 7.21 -23.42
N HIS A 77 -7.88 6.39 -24.00
CA HIS A 77 -6.95 5.51 -23.29
C HIS A 77 -6.06 6.22 -22.24
N PRO A 78 -5.42 7.37 -22.50
CA PRO A 78 -4.63 8.06 -21.47
C PRO A 78 -5.48 8.54 -20.29
N LEU A 79 -6.71 9.00 -20.55
CA LEU A 79 -7.62 9.48 -19.51
C LEU A 79 -8.09 8.33 -18.61
N VAL A 80 -8.43 7.19 -19.21
CA VAL A 80 -8.83 5.99 -18.47
C VAL A 80 -7.64 5.39 -17.73
N ARG A 81 -6.44 5.35 -18.32
CA ARG A 81 -5.23 4.82 -17.68
C ARG A 81 -4.79 5.64 -16.47
N VAL A 82 -4.91 6.97 -16.51
CA VAL A 82 -4.65 7.83 -15.35
C VAL A 82 -5.66 7.55 -14.23
N ARG A 83 -6.95 7.39 -14.55
CA ARG A 83 -8.00 7.02 -13.58
C ARG A 83 -7.78 5.62 -12.97
N LEU A 84 -7.33 4.65 -13.79
CA LEU A 84 -6.99 3.29 -13.37
C LEU A 84 -5.72 3.25 -12.50
N GLY A 85 -4.74 4.10 -12.78
CA GLY A 85 -3.54 4.24 -11.94
C GLY A 85 -3.85 4.84 -10.56
N LEU A 86 -4.76 5.82 -10.51
CA LEU A 86 -5.26 6.44 -9.28
C LEU A 86 -6.17 5.53 -8.44
N THR A 87 -6.59 4.38 -8.97
CA THR A 87 -7.40 3.38 -8.26
C THR A 87 -6.61 2.12 -7.92
N SER A 88 -5.28 2.14 -8.08
CA SER A 88 -4.42 1.00 -7.72
C SER A 88 -4.55 0.68 -6.22
N PRO A 89 -4.80 -0.60 -5.85
CA PRO A 89 -4.79 -1.08 -4.46
C PRO A 89 -3.57 -0.61 -3.66
N ALA A 90 -2.40 -0.59 -4.30
CA ALA A 90 -1.15 -0.11 -3.74
C ALA A 90 -1.20 1.35 -3.24
N LEU A 91 -1.97 2.24 -3.90
CA LEU A 91 -2.03 3.66 -3.52
C LEU A 91 -2.64 3.85 -2.13
N TYR A 92 -3.69 3.10 -1.79
CA TYR A 92 -4.31 3.15 -0.46
C TYR A 92 -3.36 2.68 0.65
N MET A 93 -2.50 1.71 0.32
CA MET A 93 -1.48 1.22 1.23
C MET A 93 -0.37 2.25 1.46
N VAL A 94 0.06 2.93 0.39
CA VAL A 94 1.03 4.03 0.45
C VAL A 94 0.49 5.21 1.25
N TRP A 95 -0.80 5.54 1.11
CA TRP A 95 -1.45 6.55 1.94
C TRP A 95 -1.44 6.17 3.43
N GLY A 96 -1.77 4.93 3.76
CA GLY A 96 -1.69 4.44 5.15
C GLY A 96 -0.29 4.58 5.72
N LEU A 97 0.73 4.17 4.94
CA LEU A 97 2.14 4.32 5.32
C LEU A 97 2.55 5.79 5.50
N THR A 98 2.06 6.66 4.62
CA THR A 98 2.37 8.10 4.66
C THR A 98 1.78 8.76 5.90
N CYS A 99 0.56 8.36 6.31
CA CYS A 99 -0.04 8.81 7.56
C CYS A 99 0.80 8.42 8.79
N VAL A 100 1.34 7.19 8.81
CA VAL A 100 2.25 6.77 9.89
C VAL A 100 3.52 7.62 9.89
N ALA A 101 4.16 7.78 8.73
CA ALA A 101 5.40 8.56 8.62
C ALA A 101 5.18 10.02 9.06
N ALA A 102 4.05 10.62 8.68
CA ALA A 102 3.68 11.97 9.07
C ALA A 102 3.47 12.12 10.59
N PHE A 103 3.13 11.05 11.30
CA PHE A 103 3.00 11.05 12.76
C PHE A 103 4.31 10.71 13.48
N LEU A 104 5.05 9.70 12.99
CA LEU A 104 6.29 9.24 13.61
C LEU A 104 7.45 10.24 13.44
N ALA A 105 7.55 10.92 12.30
CA ALA A 105 8.62 11.89 12.06
C ALA A 105 8.62 13.08 13.06
N PRO A 106 7.50 13.79 13.30
CA PRO A 106 7.48 14.85 14.29
C PRO A 106 7.66 14.32 15.72
N ALA A 107 7.11 13.14 16.05
CA ALA A 107 7.35 12.51 17.35
C ALA A 107 8.86 12.23 17.57
N PHE A 108 9.55 11.72 16.55
CA PHE A 108 10.99 11.51 16.57
C PHE A 108 11.75 12.83 16.79
N LEU A 109 11.39 13.90 16.07
CA LEU A 109 12.02 15.21 16.24
C LEU A 109 11.85 15.75 17.66
N VAL A 110 10.67 15.59 18.26
CA VAL A 110 10.41 15.98 19.64
C VAL A 110 11.30 15.19 20.61
N VAL A 111 11.37 13.86 20.47
CA VAL A 111 12.21 13.04 21.36
C VAL A 111 13.69 13.40 21.19
N ASN A 112 14.16 13.58 19.95
CA ASN A 112 15.55 13.90 19.67
C ASN A 112 15.96 15.30 20.14
N PHE A 113 15.07 16.29 20.06
CA PHE A 113 15.38 17.67 20.46
C PHE A 113 15.18 17.91 21.97
N PHE A 114 14.21 17.24 22.59
CA PHE A 114 13.82 17.51 23.98
C PHE A 114 14.19 16.43 25.00
N LEU A 115 14.40 15.16 24.61
CA LEU A 115 14.70 14.09 25.57
C LEU A 115 16.16 13.62 25.50
N ILE A 116 16.66 13.34 24.29
CA ILE A 116 18.02 12.79 24.11
C ILE A 116 19.12 13.73 24.65
N PRO A 117 19.06 15.08 24.45
CA PRO A 117 20.10 15.98 24.95
C PRO A 117 20.17 16.06 26.48
N HIS A 118 19.10 15.65 27.17
CA HIS A 118 18.95 15.78 28.61
C HIS A 118 19.11 14.45 29.36
N GLN A 119 19.79 13.45 28.77
CA GLN A 119 19.87 12.08 29.31
C GLN A 119 18.48 11.51 29.66
N GLY A 120 17.51 11.79 28.80
CA GLY A 120 16.12 11.41 29.02
C GLY A 120 15.95 9.88 29.06
N PHE A 121 15.09 9.43 29.97
CA PHE A 121 14.56 8.07 29.95
C PHE A 121 13.18 8.09 29.30
N LEU A 122 12.91 7.11 28.44
CA LEU A 122 11.59 6.87 27.88
C LEU A 122 11.13 5.50 28.38
N LEU A 123 9.98 5.45 29.06
CA LEU A 123 9.45 4.21 29.68
C LEU A 123 10.43 3.55 30.68
N GLY A 124 11.29 4.34 31.33
CA GLY A 124 12.32 3.84 32.25
C GLY A 124 13.56 3.24 31.56
N LEU A 125 13.66 3.36 30.24
CA LEU A 125 14.77 2.86 29.41
C LEU A 125 15.51 4.03 28.75
N PRO A 126 16.78 3.84 28.32
CA PRO A 126 17.53 4.86 27.58
C PRO A 126 16.76 5.31 26.33
N ALA A 127 16.43 6.60 26.25
CA ALA A 127 15.54 7.11 25.19
C ALA A 127 16.13 6.95 23.79
N ASP A 128 17.45 7.05 23.65
CA ASP A 128 18.18 6.83 22.40
C ASP A 128 17.98 5.41 21.86
N VAL A 129 18.14 4.40 22.70
CA VAL A 129 17.97 3.00 22.30
C VAL A 129 16.51 2.70 21.97
N VAL A 130 15.56 3.16 22.81
CA VAL A 130 14.12 2.97 22.56
C VAL A 130 13.70 3.60 21.24
N VAL A 131 14.16 4.81 20.93
CA VAL A 131 13.87 5.47 19.66
C VAL A 131 14.44 4.68 18.48
N LEU A 132 15.69 4.23 18.56
CA LEU A 132 16.29 3.46 17.48
C LEU A 132 15.61 2.10 17.28
N VAL A 133 15.25 1.40 18.36
CA VAL A 133 14.54 0.11 18.33
C VAL A 133 13.15 0.28 17.72
N THR A 134 12.40 1.31 18.13
CA THR A 134 11.05 1.57 17.62
C THR A 134 11.06 1.92 16.13
N LEU A 135 11.97 2.80 15.70
CA LEU A 135 12.14 3.15 14.29
C LEU A 135 12.59 1.96 13.44
N ALA A 136 13.54 1.18 13.94
CA ALA A 136 14.04 0.01 13.23
C ALA A 136 12.97 -1.08 13.09
N GLY A 137 12.20 -1.35 14.15
CA GLY A 137 11.06 -2.27 14.12
C GLY A 137 9.97 -1.83 13.13
N ALA A 138 9.62 -0.54 13.14
CA ALA A 138 8.70 0.03 12.15
C ALA A 138 9.23 -0.15 10.72
N ALA A 139 10.50 0.21 10.49
CA ALA A 139 11.15 0.09 9.18
C ALA A 139 11.17 -1.36 8.67
N GLY A 140 11.46 -2.33 9.54
CA GLY A 140 11.41 -3.75 9.22
C GLY A 140 10.04 -4.18 8.69
N SER A 141 8.97 -3.76 9.35
CA SER A 141 7.60 -4.05 8.90
C SER A 141 7.26 -3.34 7.58
N VAL A 142 7.70 -2.10 7.39
CA VAL A 142 7.52 -1.38 6.11
C VAL A 142 8.21 -2.13 4.97
N VAL A 143 9.46 -2.55 5.15
CA VAL A 143 10.18 -3.33 4.13
C VAL A 143 9.45 -4.65 3.86
N SER A 144 8.99 -5.35 4.91
CA SER A 144 8.18 -6.57 4.77
C SER A 144 6.92 -6.31 3.93
N LEU A 145 6.25 -5.18 4.14
CA LEU A 145 5.08 -4.80 3.37
C LEU A 145 5.40 -4.42 1.92
N LEU A 146 6.47 -3.65 1.67
CA LEU A 146 6.88 -3.24 0.33
C LEU A 146 7.25 -4.44 -0.54
N THR A 147 7.90 -5.48 0.02
CA THR A 147 8.20 -6.70 -0.73
C THR A 147 6.95 -7.47 -1.17
N ARG A 148 5.78 -7.16 -0.61
CA ARG A 148 4.50 -7.85 -0.85
C ARG A 148 3.48 -7.01 -1.61
N VAL A 149 3.78 -5.75 -1.92
CA VAL A 149 2.83 -4.85 -2.59
C VAL A 149 2.30 -5.43 -3.92
N ARG A 150 3.16 -6.14 -4.66
CA ARG A 150 2.80 -6.81 -5.92
C ARG A 150 1.81 -7.96 -5.74
N GLU A 151 1.84 -8.63 -4.59
CA GLU A 151 0.89 -9.70 -4.27
C GLU A 151 -0.50 -9.14 -3.97
N PHE A 152 -0.56 -7.99 -3.29
CA PHE A 152 -1.81 -7.27 -3.06
C PHE A 152 -2.42 -6.71 -4.35
N ASP A 153 -1.60 -6.25 -5.30
CA ASP A 153 -2.07 -5.84 -6.64
C ASP A 153 -2.69 -7.00 -7.42
N ARG A 154 -2.23 -8.24 -7.19
CA ARG A 154 -2.81 -9.45 -7.79
C ARG A 154 -4.12 -9.86 -7.12
N GLN A 155 -4.31 -9.49 -5.85
CA GLN A 155 -5.53 -9.72 -5.06
C GLN A 155 -6.50 -8.54 -5.14
N ARG A 156 -6.93 -8.17 -6.36
CA ARG A 156 -7.86 -7.06 -6.65
C ARG A 156 -9.19 -7.06 -5.87
N LYS A 157 -9.49 -8.12 -5.11
CA LYS A 157 -10.74 -8.26 -4.33
C LYS A 157 -10.67 -7.69 -2.91
N SER A 158 -9.49 -7.25 -2.44
CA SER A 158 -9.35 -6.74 -1.07
C SER A 158 -10.01 -5.36 -0.91
N PRO A 159 -10.89 -5.16 0.10
CA PRO A 159 -11.48 -3.86 0.35
C PRO A 159 -10.40 -2.77 0.58
N ARG A 160 -10.56 -1.60 -0.04
CA ARG A 160 -9.61 -0.48 0.06
C ARG A 160 -9.32 -0.07 1.50
N ALA A 161 -10.33 -0.11 2.37
CA ALA A 161 -10.18 0.15 3.80
C ALA A 161 -9.21 -0.83 4.46
N VAL A 162 -9.26 -2.12 4.11
CA VAL A 162 -8.35 -3.14 4.62
C VAL A 162 -6.92 -2.86 4.18
N LEU A 163 -6.71 -2.45 2.93
CA LEU A 163 -5.37 -2.11 2.42
C LEU A 163 -4.79 -0.87 3.10
N PHE A 164 -5.61 0.16 3.32
CA PHE A 164 -5.23 1.34 4.08
C PHE A 164 -4.86 0.99 5.53
N LEU A 165 -5.73 0.25 6.24
CA LEU A 165 -5.47 -0.18 7.61
C LEU A 165 -4.23 -1.09 7.69
N THR A 166 -3.98 -1.91 6.67
CA THR A 166 -2.77 -2.72 6.57
C THR A 166 -1.53 -1.83 6.48
N GLY A 167 -1.53 -0.81 5.62
CA GLY A 167 -0.43 0.16 5.53
C GLY A 167 -0.23 0.98 6.81
N LEU A 168 -1.32 1.26 7.55
CA LEU A 168 -1.30 2.05 8.79
C LEU A 168 -0.82 1.24 10.00
N PHE A 169 -1.37 0.04 10.21
CA PHE A 169 -1.12 -0.74 11.42
C PHE A 169 0.14 -1.59 11.35
N ARG A 170 0.61 -1.95 10.16
CA ARG A 170 1.82 -2.77 10.04
C ARG A 170 3.06 -2.15 10.68
N PRO A 171 3.42 -0.89 10.40
CA PRO A 171 4.56 -0.27 11.08
C PRO A 171 4.40 -0.27 12.61
N ILE A 172 3.18 -0.08 13.12
CA ILE A 172 2.88 -0.12 14.56
C ILE A 172 3.16 -1.53 15.13
N ILE A 173 2.70 -2.58 14.43
CA ILE A 173 2.99 -3.97 14.79
C ILE A 173 4.51 -4.22 14.78
N GLY A 174 5.22 -3.74 13.76
CA GLY A 174 6.67 -3.82 13.67
C GLY A 174 7.39 -3.17 14.86
N THR A 175 6.95 -1.98 15.27
CA THR A 175 7.45 -1.30 16.47
C THR A 175 7.24 -2.15 17.73
N ILE A 176 6.05 -2.73 17.91
CA ILE A 176 5.70 -3.55 19.08
C ILE A 176 6.59 -4.80 19.12
N PHE A 177 6.77 -5.50 17.99
CA PHE A 177 7.65 -6.67 17.92
C PHE A 177 9.11 -6.32 18.19
N GLY A 178 9.61 -5.21 17.64
CA GLY A 178 10.97 -4.73 17.90
C GLY A 178 11.19 -4.44 19.39
N MET A 179 10.26 -3.72 20.02
CA MET A 179 10.30 -3.45 21.47
C MET A 179 10.20 -4.71 22.30
N PHE A 180 9.33 -5.65 21.92
CA PHE A 180 9.19 -6.93 22.61
C PHE A 180 10.51 -7.71 22.62
N VAL A 181 11.17 -7.84 21.47
CA VAL A 181 12.46 -8.55 21.40
C VAL A 181 13.55 -7.80 22.18
N TYR A 182 13.57 -6.47 22.13
CA TYR A 182 14.49 -5.68 22.96
C TYR A 182 14.30 -5.95 24.47
N LEU A 183 13.05 -6.00 24.95
CA LEU A 183 12.74 -6.32 26.35
C LEU A 183 13.11 -7.76 26.72
N LEU A 184 12.95 -8.72 25.82
CA LEU A 184 13.39 -10.10 26.04
C LEU A 184 14.91 -10.21 26.20
N LEU A 185 15.67 -9.40 25.43
CA LEU A 185 17.12 -9.33 25.56
C LEU A 185 17.53 -8.66 26.89
N LEU A 186 16.87 -7.56 27.26
CA LEU A 186 17.14 -6.88 28.54
C LEU A 186 16.81 -7.71 29.78
N SER A 187 15.82 -8.60 29.68
CA SER A 187 15.42 -9.50 30.77
C SER A 187 16.25 -10.78 30.83
N GLU A 188 17.24 -10.95 29.95
CA GLU A 188 18.07 -12.15 29.82
C GLU A 188 17.26 -13.44 29.56
N LEU A 189 15.99 -13.31 29.13
CA LEU A 189 15.14 -14.43 28.75
C LEU A 189 15.62 -15.09 27.45
N LEU A 190 16.29 -14.31 26.59
CA LEU A 190 17.03 -14.81 25.44
C LEU A 190 18.51 -14.89 25.82
N PRO A 191 19.12 -16.10 25.86
CA PRO A 191 20.53 -16.28 26.19
C PRO A 191 21.42 -15.90 24.99
N ILE A 192 21.33 -14.65 24.57
CA ILE A 192 22.10 -14.07 23.48
C ILE A 192 23.08 -13.08 24.08
N GLU A 193 24.37 -13.37 23.93
CA GLU A 193 25.42 -12.45 24.37
C GLU A 193 25.38 -11.19 23.49
N VAL A 194 25.10 -10.05 24.12
CA VAL A 194 25.19 -8.75 23.44
C VAL A 194 26.67 -8.42 23.26
N PRO A 195 27.15 -8.19 22.02
CA PRO A 195 28.55 -7.88 21.80
C PRO A 195 28.97 -6.62 22.56
N ALA A 196 30.13 -6.67 23.24
CA ALA A 196 30.70 -5.53 23.98
C ALA A 196 31.13 -4.34 23.08
N GLY A 197 30.98 -4.46 21.75
CA GLY A 197 31.21 -3.39 20.76
C GLY A 197 30.08 -2.36 20.72
N PRO A 198 29.85 -1.64 19.60
CA PRO A 198 28.80 -0.62 19.54
C PRO A 198 27.41 -1.27 19.62
N ALA A 199 26.95 -1.53 20.84
CA ALA A 199 25.62 -2.04 21.20
C ALA A 199 24.49 -1.18 20.60
N VAL A 200 24.82 0.08 20.23
CA VAL A 200 23.98 1.01 19.48
C VAL A 200 23.44 0.39 18.18
N GLY A 201 24.21 -0.47 17.49
CA GLY A 201 23.76 -1.14 16.27
C GLY A 201 23.01 -2.46 16.51
N PHE A 202 23.27 -3.14 17.63
CA PHE A 202 22.76 -4.48 17.90
C PHE A 202 21.25 -4.48 18.13
N TYR A 203 20.75 -3.66 19.06
CA TYR A 203 19.33 -3.63 19.39
C TYR A 203 18.46 -3.18 18.21
N PRO A 204 18.81 -2.12 17.45
CA PRO A 204 18.03 -1.73 16.28
C PRO A 204 18.08 -2.78 15.16
N ALA A 205 19.21 -3.46 14.95
CA ALA A 205 19.30 -4.51 13.94
C ALA A 205 18.37 -5.69 14.27
N ILE A 206 18.37 -6.16 15.52
CA ILE A 206 17.45 -7.22 15.94
C ILE A 206 15.99 -6.73 15.89
N ALA A 207 15.72 -5.49 16.30
CA ALA A 207 14.38 -4.93 16.24
C ALA A 207 13.86 -4.84 14.79
N PHE A 208 14.71 -4.47 13.84
CA PHE A 208 14.39 -4.50 12.41
C PHE A 208 14.01 -5.91 11.95
N ILE A 209 14.83 -6.91 12.30
CA ILE A 209 14.55 -8.31 11.95
C ILE A 209 13.22 -8.76 12.58
N ALA A 210 12.97 -8.40 13.83
CA ALA A 210 11.71 -8.71 14.52
C ALA A 210 10.50 -8.08 13.82
N GLY A 211 10.59 -6.79 13.45
CA GLY A 211 9.53 -6.11 12.70
C GLY A 211 9.33 -6.65 11.28
N PHE A 212 10.40 -7.15 10.65
CA PHE A 212 10.35 -7.83 9.35
C PHE A 212 9.72 -9.24 9.46
N SER A 213 9.80 -9.86 10.64
CA SER A 213 9.43 -11.26 10.90
C SER A 213 7.93 -11.58 10.85
N GLU A 214 7.03 -10.59 10.72
CA GLU A 214 5.58 -10.82 10.51
C GLU A 214 5.30 -11.84 9.39
N ARG A 215 6.16 -11.88 8.37
CA ARG A 215 6.08 -12.84 7.26
C ARG A 215 6.78 -14.17 7.55
N PHE A 216 7.84 -14.15 8.35
CA PHE A 216 8.68 -15.32 8.55
C PHE A 216 8.03 -16.34 9.48
N VAL A 217 7.18 -15.90 10.41
CA VAL A 217 6.52 -16.83 11.35
C VAL A 217 5.64 -17.85 10.61
N PRO A 218 4.72 -17.47 9.70
CA PRO A 218 3.96 -18.44 8.91
C PRO A 218 4.86 -19.31 8.01
N ASP A 219 5.80 -18.70 7.28
CA ASP A 219 6.66 -19.44 6.32
C ASP A 219 7.57 -20.47 7.03
N VAL A 220 8.11 -20.14 8.21
CA VAL A 220 8.94 -21.03 9.03
C VAL A 220 8.10 -22.14 9.66
N VAL A 221 6.89 -21.83 10.13
CA VAL A 221 5.95 -22.83 10.66
C VAL A 221 5.52 -23.81 9.57
N ASP A 222 5.13 -23.32 8.40
CA ASP A 222 4.76 -24.14 7.24
C ASP A 222 5.91 -25.05 6.79
N GLN A 223 7.16 -24.55 6.83
CA GLN A 223 8.34 -25.32 6.48
C GLN A 223 8.69 -26.36 7.56
N ALA A 224 8.51 -26.02 8.84
CA ALA A 224 8.69 -26.94 9.96
C ALA A 224 7.64 -28.06 9.91
N GLU A 225 6.38 -27.76 9.64
CA GLU A 225 5.30 -28.74 9.46
C GLU A 225 5.62 -29.71 8.33
N ARG A 226 6.05 -29.21 7.15
CA ARG A 226 6.46 -30.06 6.02
C ARG A 226 7.67 -30.94 6.35
N GLY A 227 8.64 -30.41 7.10
CA GLY A 227 9.81 -31.18 7.55
C GLY A 227 9.47 -32.30 8.53
N ILE A 228 8.45 -32.10 9.38
CA ILE A 228 7.98 -33.10 10.34
C ILE A 228 7.11 -34.16 9.66
N VAL A 229 6.22 -33.75 8.75
CA VAL A 229 5.37 -34.68 7.98
C VAL A 229 6.20 -35.51 6.99
N GLY A 230 7.22 -34.93 6.36
CA GLY A 230 8.13 -35.62 5.44
C GLY A 230 9.08 -36.63 6.08
N ARG A 231 9.19 -36.66 7.43
CA ARG A 231 10.01 -37.64 8.18
C ARG A 231 9.24 -38.85 8.70
N ARG A 232 7.93 -38.97 8.41
CA ARG A 232 7.06 -40.08 8.85
C ARG A 232 6.72 -41.10 7.75
N LEU A 233 7.43 -41.12 6.64
CA LEU A 233 7.38 -42.17 5.60
C LEU A 233 8.80 -42.65 5.31
#